data_AF-A0A9E3P0T0-F1
#
_entry.id   AF-A0A9E3P0T0-F1
#
_cell.length_a   1.000
_cell.length_b   1.000
_cell.length_c   1.000
_cell.angle_alpha   90.00
_cell.angle_beta   90.00
_cell.angle_gamma   90.00
#
_symmetry.space_group_name_H-M   'P 1'
#
loop_
_entity.id
_entity.type
_entity.pdbx_description
1 polymer ?
#
loop_
_entity_poly.entity_id
_entity_poly.type
_entity_poly.pdbx_seq_one_letter_code
_entity_poly.pdbx_strand_id
1 'polypeptide(L)'
;MEKPKRRITQRGIGESGLRPKHATVPPPSGTHNKQGDPGVDAPISAGRPEKMSTRPPRSLRRPIRVDDVGDAAVAIAQKVVRHAVPKVIKRADELPGAPITHRDAFLLSLIDGRLTVQALVDVSGMPEAQMMTILERLARLGIVTLS
;
A
#
# COMPACT_ATOMS: atom_id res chain seq x y z
N MET A 1 -11.63 58.96 21.82
CA MET A 1 -12.78 58.88 20.90
C MET A 1 -12.39 57.90 19.79
N GLU A 2 -13.11 56.84 19.42
CA GLU A 2 -14.33 56.21 19.91
C GLU A 2 -14.37 54.85 19.18
N LYS A 3 -14.53 53.74 19.90
CA LYS A 3 -14.96 52.45 19.29
C LYS A 3 -16.48 52.44 19.33
N PRO A 4 -17.15 52.01 18.24
CA PRO A 4 -18.18 50.98 18.40
C PRO A 4 -18.31 50.08 17.15
N LYS A 5 -19.10 49.01 17.07
CA LYS A 5 -19.49 47.89 17.95
C LYS A 5 -20.29 46.93 17.03
N ARG A 6 -19.97 45.63 17.08
CA ARG A 6 -20.85 44.45 16.87
C ARG A 6 -21.52 44.21 15.51
N ARG A 7 -21.31 43.01 14.96
CA ARG A 7 -22.44 42.07 14.75
C ARG A 7 -22.00 40.60 14.85
N ILE A 8 -22.43 39.97 15.93
CA ILE A 8 -22.52 38.51 16.10
C ILE A 8 -23.77 38.07 15.35
N THR A 9 -23.67 37.03 14.53
CA THR A 9 -24.82 36.21 14.17
C THR A 9 -24.46 34.75 14.39
N GLN A 10 -25.34 34.10 15.12
CA GLN A 10 -25.26 32.76 15.69
C GLN A 10 -26.01 31.77 14.78
N ARG A 11 -25.68 30.48 14.93
CA ARG A 11 -26.45 29.26 14.64
C ARG A 11 -26.38 28.65 13.25
N GLY A 12 -26.08 27.36 13.26
CA GLY A 12 -26.26 26.43 12.14
C GLY A 12 -25.61 25.07 12.38
N ILE A 13 -25.95 24.41 13.50
CA ILE A 13 -25.76 22.97 13.68
C ILE A 13 -26.68 22.23 12.69
N GLY A 14 -26.16 21.24 11.98
CA GLY A 14 -26.91 20.46 11.00
C GLY A 14 -26.06 19.34 10.40
N GLU A 15 -25.92 18.26 11.16
CA GLU A 15 -25.50 16.95 10.69
C GLU A 15 -26.38 16.43 9.54
N SER A 16 -25.76 15.57 8.73
CA SER A 16 -26.33 14.37 8.07
C SER A 16 -26.37 14.38 6.55
N GLY A 17 -25.56 13.48 5.98
CA GLY A 17 -26.13 12.44 5.12
C GLY A 17 -25.99 12.62 3.60
N LEU A 18 -24.79 12.87 3.08
CA LEU A 18 -24.51 12.59 1.66
C LEU A 18 -24.12 11.12 1.50
N ARG A 19 -25.14 10.26 1.35
CA ARG A 19 -25.00 8.90 0.80
C ARG A 19 -24.72 8.99 -0.70
N PRO A 20 -23.58 8.50 -1.22
CA PRO A 20 -23.49 8.20 -2.64
C PRO A 20 -24.36 6.99 -2.96
N LYS A 21 -25.09 7.12 -4.06
CA LYS A 21 -26.17 6.24 -4.49
C LYS A 21 -25.55 5.02 -5.18
N HIS A 22 -26.12 3.85 -4.89
CA HIS A 22 -25.77 2.58 -5.51
C HIS A 22 -25.66 2.72 -7.03
N ALA A 23 -24.47 2.47 -7.58
CA ALA A 23 -24.30 2.13 -8.97
C ALA A 23 -24.73 0.66 -9.14
N THR A 24 -25.99 0.44 -9.48
CA THR A 24 -26.51 -0.85 -9.90
C THR A 24 -25.94 -1.19 -11.27
N VAL A 25 -24.99 -2.13 -11.30
CA VAL A 25 -24.53 -2.80 -12.52
C VAL A 25 -25.57 -3.88 -12.88
N PRO A 26 -26.01 -4.01 -14.14
CA PRO A 26 -27.00 -5.00 -14.54
C PRO A 26 -26.45 -6.44 -14.44
N PRO A 27 -27.29 -7.43 -14.09
CA PRO A 27 -26.90 -8.84 -14.16
C PRO A 27 -26.92 -9.37 -15.60
N PRO A 28 -26.00 -10.26 -16.00
CA PRO A 28 -26.16 -11.02 -17.23
C PRO A 28 -27.23 -12.12 -17.05
N SER A 29 -28.24 -12.08 -17.92
CA SER A 29 -29.23 -13.14 -18.15
C SER A 29 -28.63 -14.30 -18.96
N GLY A 30 -29.06 -15.53 -18.62
CA GLY A 30 -28.97 -16.75 -19.44
C GLY A 30 -27.91 -17.73 -18.92
N THR A 31 -28.24 -18.94 -18.48
CA THR A 31 -29.04 -19.93 -19.19
C THR A 31 -29.56 -21.02 -18.23
N HIS A 32 -30.82 -21.43 -18.43
CA HIS A 32 -31.41 -22.62 -17.82
C HIS A 32 -30.70 -23.88 -18.28
N ASN A 33 -30.46 -24.85 -17.38
CA ASN A 33 -30.70 -26.24 -17.77
C ASN A 33 -31.06 -27.15 -16.58
N LYS A 34 -32.06 -27.98 -16.83
CA LYS A 34 -32.65 -28.99 -15.95
C LYS A 34 -31.60 -29.97 -15.41
N GLN A 35 -31.68 -30.28 -14.12
CA GLN A 35 -31.19 -31.56 -13.58
C GLN A 35 -32.33 -32.20 -12.80
N GLY A 36 -33.02 -33.10 -13.51
CA GLY A 36 -33.87 -34.12 -12.91
C GLY A 36 -33.01 -35.28 -12.38
N ASP A 37 -33.68 -36.13 -11.61
CA ASP A 37 -33.26 -37.38 -10.97
C ASP A 37 -32.14 -38.17 -11.67
N PRO A 38 -31.41 -38.95 -10.87
CA PRO A 38 -31.43 -40.38 -11.18
C PRO A 38 -31.53 -41.27 -9.95
N GLY A 39 -32.59 -42.08 -9.94
CA GLY A 39 -32.59 -43.39 -9.30
C GLY A 39 -31.99 -44.45 -10.23
N VAL A 40 -31.15 -45.29 -9.61
CA VAL A 40 -30.87 -46.72 -9.83
C VAL A 40 -30.30 -47.26 -11.15
N ASP A 41 -29.45 -48.27 -10.93
CA ASP A 41 -28.94 -49.36 -11.78
C ASP A 41 -27.60 -49.20 -12.54
N ALA A 42 -26.64 -50.01 -12.08
CA ALA A 42 -25.42 -50.43 -12.79
C ALA A 42 -25.78 -51.58 -13.78
N PRO A 43 -24.92 -52.07 -14.72
CA PRO A 43 -23.59 -52.58 -14.37
C PRO A 43 -22.49 -52.69 -15.49
N ILE A 44 -21.26 -53.05 -15.04
CA ILE A 44 -20.09 -53.71 -15.66
C ILE A 44 -19.42 -53.30 -17.02
N SER A 45 -18.10 -53.11 -16.88
CA SER A 45 -16.98 -53.75 -17.60
C SER A 45 -16.21 -53.06 -18.73
N ALA A 46 -14.89 -53.23 -18.60
CA ALA A 46 -13.81 -53.24 -19.59
C ALA A 46 -13.29 -51.89 -20.12
N GLY A 47 -12.09 -51.53 -19.64
CA GLY A 47 -11.26 -50.52 -20.29
C GLY A 47 -10.22 -49.93 -19.35
N ARG A 48 -9.14 -50.67 -19.09
CA ARG A 48 -7.90 -50.08 -18.56
C ARG A 48 -7.14 -49.49 -19.75
N PRO A 49 -6.83 -48.19 -19.74
CA PRO A 49 -5.58 -47.74 -20.34
C PRO A 49 -4.66 -47.17 -19.26
N GLU A 50 -3.45 -47.72 -19.26
CA GLU A 50 -2.20 -46.98 -19.21
C GLU A 50 -2.04 -45.96 -18.07
N LYS A 51 -1.22 -46.34 -17.09
CA LYS A 51 -0.55 -45.40 -16.18
C LYS A 51 0.29 -44.43 -17.03
N MET A 52 -0.31 -43.32 -17.46
CA MET A 52 0.46 -42.18 -17.94
C MET A 52 1.25 -41.63 -16.75
N SER A 53 2.55 -41.87 -16.80
CA SER A 53 3.56 -41.18 -16.02
C SER A 53 3.42 -39.68 -16.28
N THR A 54 2.67 -38.97 -15.44
CA THR A 54 2.71 -37.51 -15.36
C THR A 54 4.02 -37.15 -14.66
N ARG A 55 5.13 -37.21 -15.42
CA ARG A 55 6.32 -36.44 -15.07
C ARG A 55 5.85 -34.98 -14.96
N PRO A 56 6.03 -34.31 -13.81
CA PRO A 56 5.72 -32.89 -13.74
C PRO A 56 6.52 -32.18 -14.84
N PRO A 57 5.91 -31.26 -15.59
CA PRO A 57 6.64 -30.53 -16.61
C PRO A 57 7.86 -29.90 -15.95
N ARG A 58 9.03 -30.16 -16.53
CA ARG A 58 10.31 -29.57 -16.09
C ARG A 58 10.06 -28.08 -15.91
N SER A 59 10.23 -27.61 -14.67
CA SER A 59 10.07 -26.21 -14.30
C SER A 59 10.78 -25.36 -15.34
N LEU A 60 10.02 -24.60 -16.13
CA LEU A 60 10.51 -23.50 -16.93
C LEU A 60 11.04 -22.47 -15.93
N ARG A 61 12.28 -22.66 -15.47
CA ARG A 61 13.02 -21.65 -14.75
C ARG A 61 13.14 -20.49 -15.74
N ARG A 62 12.24 -19.52 -15.60
CA ARG A 62 12.32 -18.28 -16.36
C ARG A 62 13.72 -17.69 -16.09
N PRO A 63 14.42 -17.21 -17.12
CA PRO A 63 15.69 -16.53 -16.89
C PRO A 63 15.43 -15.36 -15.94
N ILE A 64 16.08 -15.41 -14.78
CA ILE A 64 15.98 -14.39 -13.73
C ILE A 64 16.41 -13.07 -14.38
N ARG A 65 15.48 -12.12 -14.51
CA ARG A 65 15.83 -10.76 -14.90
C ARG A 65 16.38 -10.02 -13.69
N VAL A 66 17.18 -8.99 -13.97
CA VAL A 66 17.82 -8.18 -12.93
C VAL A 66 16.77 -7.52 -12.01
N ASP A 67 15.55 -7.34 -12.51
CA ASP A 67 14.41 -6.74 -11.79
C ASP A 67 13.47 -7.76 -11.12
N ASP A 68 13.71 -9.07 -11.28
CA ASP A 68 12.90 -10.12 -10.62
C ASP A 68 13.31 -10.25 -9.14
N VAL A 69 12.92 -9.28 -8.33
CA VAL A 69 13.07 -9.33 -6.87
C VAL A 69 11.88 -10.09 -6.29
N GLY A 70 12.10 -11.31 -5.79
CA GLY A 70 11.05 -12.12 -5.18
C GLY A 70 10.54 -11.56 -3.85
N ASP A 71 9.33 -11.95 -3.43
CA ASP A 71 8.69 -11.47 -2.19
C ASP A 71 9.57 -11.59 -0.94
N ALA A 72 10.37 -12.66 -0.84
CA ALA A 72 11.30 -12.85 0.27
C ALA A 72 12.39 -11.77 0.31
N ALA A 73 12.93 -11.36 -0.84
CA ALA A 73 13.93 -10.32 -0.91
C ALA A 73 13.33 -8.94 -0.57
N VAL A 74 12.09 -8.67 -1.01
CA VAL A 74 11.35 -7.45 -0.62
C VAL A 74 11.11 -7.41 0.89
N ALA A 75 10.69 -8.52 1.50
CA ALA A 75 10.46 -8.60 2.94
C ALA A 75 11.75 -8.39 3.75
N ILE A 76 12.87 -8.95 3.29
CA ILE A 76 14.19 -8.71 3.91
C ILE A 76 14.58 -7.24 3.77
N ALA A 77 14.43 -6.64 2.58
CA ALA A 77 14.75 -5.24 2.35
C ALA A 77 13.92 -4.31 3.24
N GLN A 78 12.60 -4.54 3.34
CA GLN A 78 11.72 -3.77 4.24
C GLN A 78 12.17 -3.87 5.70
N LYS A 79 12.52 -5.08 6.16
CA LYS A 79 13.03 -5.27 7.52
C LYS A 79 14.33 -4.50 7.75
N VAL A 80 15.26 -4.52 6.81
CA VAL A 80 16.52 -3.77 6.91
C VAL A 80 16.25 -2.26 6.97
N VAL A 81 15.38 -1.75 6.09
CA VAL A 81 15.05 -0.33 6.01
C VAL A 81 14.39 0.19 7.30
N ARG A 82 13.57 -0.61 7.98
CA ARG A 82 12.98 -0.23 9.29
C ARG A 82 14.02 0.04 10.37
N HIS A 83 15.16 -0.66 10.30
CA HIS A 83 16.27 -0.50 11.24
C HIS A 83 17.30 0.53 10.75
N ALA A 84 17.18 1.03 9.52
CA ALA A 84 18.06 2.06 9.01
C ALA A 84 17.87 3.39 9.75
N VAL A 85 18.96 4.15 9.85
CA VAL A 85 18.97 5.46 10.50
C VAL A 85 19.02 6.53 9.41
N PRO A 86 17.92 7.26 9.16
CA PRO A 86 17.93 8.38 8.23
C PRO A 86 18.85 9.50 8.72
N LYS A 87 19.58 10.11 7.80
CA LYS A 87 20.46 11.26 8.06
C LYS A 87 20.19 12.36 7.05
N VAL A 88 20.06 13.59 7.54
CA VAL A 88 19.94 14.78 6.67
C VAL A 88 21.34 15.14 6.16
N ILE A 89 21.49 15.20 4.84
CA ILE A 89 22.77 15.49 4.17
C ILE A 89 22.88 16.93 3.67
N LYS A 90 21.74 17.59 3.39
CA LYS A 90 21.70 19.00 2.97
C LYS A 90 21.67 19.95 4.15
N ARG A 91 22.27 21.13 3.97
CA ARG A 91 22.25 22.19 4.97
C ARG A 91 20.88 22.86 5.01
N ALA A 92 20.54 23.48 6.14
CA ALA A 92 19.26 24.14 6.33
C ALA A 92 19.01 25.24 5.27
N ASP A 93 20.06 25.93 4.84
CA ASP A 93 20.00 26.99 3.82
C ASP A 93 19.65 26.49 2.42
N GLU A 94 19.80 25.18 2.16
CA GLU A 94 19.53 24.55 0.85
C GLU A 94 18.10 23.98 0.76
N LEU A 95 17.36 23.95 1.88
CA LEU A 95 15.99 23.45 1.96
C LEU A 95 14.92 24.38 1.35
N PRO A 96 15.01 25.74 1.43
CA PRO A 96 13.93 26.62 0.99
C PRO A 96 13.62 26.55 -0.52
N GLY A 97 14.59 26.11 -1.33
CA GLY A 97 14.40 25.93 -2.78
C GLY A 97 13.82 24.56 -3.18
N ALA A 98 13.71 23.62 -2.25
CA ALA A 98 13.21 22.29 -2.54
C ALA A 98 11.67 22.23 -2.39
N PRO A 99 10.97 21.40 -3.19
CA PRO A 99 9.52 21.22 -3.08
C PRO A 99 9.18 20.38 -1.84
N ILE A 100 9.29 20.99 -0.66
CA ILE A 100 9.07 20.41 0.66
C ILE A 100 7.68 20.83 1.15
N THR A 101 6.86 19.86 1.53
CA THR A 101 5.56 20.07 2.17
C THR A 101 5.71 20.14 3.69
N HIS A 102 4.68 20.60 4.38
CA HIS A 102 4.64 20.65 5.85
C HIS A 102 4.92 19.28 6.51
N ARG A 103 4.49 18.16 5.90
CA ARG A 103 4.74 16.82 6.44
C ARG A 103 6.21 16.43 6.32
N ASP A 104 6.87 16.83 5.23
CA ASP A 104 8.28 16.54 5.04
C ASP A 104 9.14 17.37 6.00
N ALA A 105 8.78 18.65 6.18
CA ALA A 105 9.43 19.53 7.15
C ALA A 105 9.29 19.01 8.59
N PHE A 106 8.10 18.52 8.95
CA PHE A 106 7.89 17.84 10.23
C PHE A 106 8.79 16.61 10.37
N LEU A 107 8.86 15.75 9.35
CA LEU A 107 9.73 14.57 9.42
C LEU A 107 11.21 14.94 9.54
N LEU A 108 11.67 15.95 8.77
CA LEU A 108 13.02 16.47 8.86
C LEU A 108 13.37 16.99 10.26
N SER A 109 12.40 17.59 10.98
CA SER A 109 12.63 18.03 12.37
C SER A 109 12.81 16.88 13.36
N LEU A 110 12.36 15.66 13.02
CA LEU A 110 12.54 14.47 13.84
C LEU A 110 13.84 13.71 13.50
N ILE A 111 14.44 13.96 12.32
CA ILE A 111 15.66 13.27 11.90
C ILE A 111 16.87 13.93 12.56
N ASP A 112 17.30 13.34 13.67
CA ASP A 112 18.50 13.73 14.42
C ASP A 112 19.76 12.91 14.02
N GLY A 113 19.59 11.96 13.09
CA GLY A 113 20.65 11.04 12.67
C GLY A 113 20.92 9.90 13.64
N ARG A 114 20.03 9.67 14.62
CA ARG A 114 20.12 8.58 15.61
C ARG A 114 18.87 7.71 15.64
N LEU A 115 17.70 8.30 15.43
CA LEU A 115 16.45 7.55 15.39
C LEU A 115 16.37 6.68 14.13
N THR A 116 15.96 5.42 14.32
CA THR A 116 15.66 4.51 13.20
C THR A 116 14.34 4.88 12.55
N VAL A 117 14.09 4.39 11.32
CA VAL A 117 12.79 4.57 10.66
C VAL A 117 11.64 4.06 11.52
N GLN A 118 11.79 2.91 12.18
CA GLN A 118 10.77 2.38 13.09
C GLN A 118 10.49 3.35 14.26
N ALA A 119 11.53 3.89 14.89
CA ALA A 119 11.36 4.85 15.98
C ALA A 119 10.69 6.15 15.51
N LEU A 120 10.96 6.60 14.28
CA LEU A 120 10.28 7.76 13.69
C LEU A 120 8.79 7.50 13.47
N VAL A 121 8.41 6.29 13.04
CA VAL A 121 7.01 5.87 12.94
C VAL A 121 6.33 5.92 14.30
N ASP A 122 6.98 5.35 15.32
CA ASP A 122 6.44 5.29 16.68
C ASP A 122 6.25 6.68 17.30
N VAL A 123 7.21 7.60 17.11
CA VAL A 123 7.17 8.97 17.66
C VAL A 123 6.21 9.89 16.89
N SER A 124 6.13 9.74 15.57
CA SER A 124 5.29 10.61 14.72
C SER A 124 3.81 10.24 14.76
N GLY A 125 3.47 9.00 15.13
CA GLY A 125 2.11 8.45 15.00
C GLY A 125 1.62 8.35 13.55
N MET A 126 2.51 8.52 12.57
CA MET A 126 2.18 8.48 11.15
C MET A 126 2.21 7.03 10.64
N PRO A 127 1.30 6.64 9.71
CA PRO A 127 1.37 5.32 9.09
C PRO A 127 2.72 5.07 8.41
N GLU A 128 3.29 3.87 8.61
CA GLU A 128 4.60 3.49 8.07
C GLU A 128 4.69 3.70 6.55
N ALA A 129 3.66 3.29 5.79
CA ALA A 129 3.64 3.47 4.33
C ALA A 129 3.75 4.96 3.92
N GLN A 130 3.11 5.85 4.67
CA GLN A 130 3.19 7.28 4.42
C GLN A 130 4.57 7.83 4.76
N MET A 131 5.16 7.39 5.88
CA MET A 131 6.53 7.75 6.24
C MET A 131 7.54 7.33 5.19
N MET A 132 7.44 6.08 4.73
CA MET A 132 8.33 5.53 3.69
C MET A 132 8.22 6.30 2.38
N THR A 133 7.01 6.70 1.98
CA THR A 133 6.79 7.53 0.79
C THR A 133 7.49 8.90 0.92
N ILE A 134 7.42 9.51 2.10
CA ILE A 134 8.07 10.80 2.37
C ILE A 134 9.60 10.64 2.38
N LEU A 135 10.13 9.63 3.06
CA LEU A 135 11.57 9.35 3.12
C LEU A 135 12.13 9.04 1.74
N GLU A 136 11.44 8.25 0.94
CA GLU A 136 11.86 7.94 -0.43
C GLU A 136 11.90 9.23 -1.28
N ARG A 137 10.87 10.08 -1.17
CA ARG A 137 10.86 11.37 -1.87
C ARG A 137 12.01 12.27 -1.42
N LEU A 138 12.27 12.38 -0.12
CA LEU A 138 13.39 13.16 0.43
C LEU A 138 14.75 12.60 0.01
N ALA A 139 14.88 11.27 -0.10
CA ALA A 139 16.08 10.62 -0.59
C ALA A 139 16.31 10.90 -2.09
N ARG A 140 15.25 10.83 -2.92
CA ARG A 140 15.30 11.20 -4.34
C ARG A 140 15.69 12.67 -4.55
N LEU A 141 15.31 13.56 -3.65
CA LEU A 141 15.73 14.98 -3.65
C LEU A 141 17.15 15.20 -3.13
N GLY A 142 17.82 14.14 -2.67
CA GLY A 142 19.15 14.19 -2.07
C GLY A 142 19.18 14.99 -0.77
N ILE A 143 18.09 15.01 -0.01
CA ILE A 143 18.00 15.69 1.29
C ILE A 143 18.35 14.72 2.42
N VAL A 144 17.91 13.46 2.31
CA VAL A 144 18.08 12.40 3.32
C VAL A 144 18.78 11.20 2.70
N THR A 145 19.58 10.49 3.50
CA THR A 145 20.10 9.16 3.16
C THR A 145 19.73 8.15 4.26
N LEU A 146 19.59 6.88 3.90
CA LEU A 146 19.34 5.77 4.84
C LEU A 146 20.65 4.99 5.01
N SER A 147 21.11 4.85 6.25
CA SER A 147 22.32 4.09 6.62
C SER A 147 21.99 2.88 7.48
#